data_AF-A0A401PSG9-F1
#
_entry.id   AF-A0A401PSG9-F1
#
_cell.length_a   1.000
_cell.length_b   1.000
_cell.length_c   1.000
_cell.angle_alpha   90.00
_cell.angle_beta   90.00
_cell.angle_gamma   90.00
#
_symmetry.space_group_name_H-M   'P 1'
#
loop_
_entity.id
_entity.type
_entity.pdbx_description
1 polymer ?
#
loop_
_entity_poly.entity_id
_entity_poly.type
_entity_poly.pdbx_seq_one_letter_code
_entity_poly.pdbx_strand_id
1 'polypeptide(L)'
;PKLQLQGSFDQEAEEHGTDNIAGKWSGSDSDMREPGALELQMDGTGTSGVCTLSRSVSHDSQQNTCPLILQLGRLRAETNRLLEDLTEKEREFQQLLLQTLQQKNHDIESLRKRSKSTEVFSDALCEFHTTPVDSKAEELTQWLSTTQVDQQTIDKIVSNGYTLHDLLIDVTRDDLKYVQIRGGMMCRLWAAISAHRKLEGEK
;
A
#
# COMPACT_ATOMS: atom_id res chain seq x y z
N PRO A 1 -42.43 23.09 -16.88
CA PRO A 1 -41.81 23.35 -18.20
C PRO A 1 -40.35 23.78 -18.05
N LYS A 2 -39.46 23.04 -18.71
CA LYS A 2 -38.05 23.28 -19.05
C LYS A 2 -36.96 23.22 -17.96
N LEU A 3 -36.10 22.23 -18.22
CA LEU A 3 -34.84 21.79 -17.63
C LEU A 3 -33.68 22.71 -18.01
N GLN A 4 -32.62 22.73 -17.19
CA GLN A 4 -31.24 22.61 -17.67
C GLN A 4 -30.28 22.28 -16.50
N LEU A 5 -29.92 21.00 -16.40
CA LEU A 5 -28.69 20.56 -15.76
C LEU A 5 -27.57 20.69 -16.79
N GLN A 6 -26.46 21.31 -16.42
CA GLN A 6 -25.22 21.26 -17.19
C GLN A 6 -24.24 20.38 -16.42
N GLY A 7 -24.10 19.14 -16.89
CA GLY A 7 -23.04 18.23 -16.49
C GLY A 7 -21.78 18.56 -17.28
N SER A 8 -20.64 18.57 -16.60
CA SER A 8 -19.32 18.51 -17.23
C SER A 8 -18.71 17.19 -16.82
N PHE A 9 -18.62 16.30 -17.79
CA PHE A 9 -17.91 15.03 -17.76
C PHE A 9 -16.85 15.16 -18.85
N ASP A 10 -15.58 15.05 -18.50
CA ASP A 10 -14.55 14.63 -19.43
C ASP A 10 -13.47 13.86 -18.68
N GLN A 11 -12.97 12.87 -19.40
CA GLN A 11 -12.44 11.60 -18.96
C GLN A 11 -10.98 11.47 -19.43
N GLU A 12 -10.22 10.65 -18.69
CA GLU A 12 -8.99 9.93 -19.10
C GLU A 12 -7.68 10.67 -19.39
N ALA A 13 -6.65 10.27 -18.63
CA ALA A 13 -5.35 9.92 -19.19
C ALA A 13 -4.75 8.79 -18.33
N GLU A 14 -5.02 7.55 -18.74
CA GLU A 14 -4.20 6.37 -18.45
C GLU A 14 -2.90 6.49 -19.25
N GLU A 15 -1.74 6.44 -18.59
CA GLU A 15 -0.45 6.27 -19.26
C GLU A 15 0.16 4.93 -18.81
N HIS A 16 0.08 3.95 -19.72
CA HIS A 16 0.60 2.61 -19.56
C HIS A 16 1.86 2.44 -20.41
N GLY A 17 2.99 2.18 -19.76
CA GLY A 17 4.08 1.34 -20.25
C GLY A 17 5.23 2.03 -20.98
N THR A 18 6.45 1.83 -20.48
CA THR A 18 7.36 0.82 -21.08
C THR A 18 8.63 0.63 -20.23
N ASP A 19 8.95 -0.66 -20.08
CA ASP A 19 10.28 -1.27 -20.16
C ASP A 19 11.30 -1.15 -19.01
N ASN A 20 11.33 -2.26 -18.27
CA ASN A 20 12.49 -2.83 -17.59
C ASN A 20 13.79 -2.72 -18.41
N ILE A 21 14.86 -2.22 -17.78
CA ILE A 21 16.22 -2.71 -18.03
C ILE A 21 16.79 -3.23 -16.72
N ALA A 22 17.01 -4.54 -16.73
CA ALA A 22 17.69 -5.29 -15.70
C ALA A 22 19.21 -5.08 -15.76
N GLY A 23 19.81 -4.93 -14.58
CA GLY A 23 21.05 -5.60 -14.22
C GLY A 23 22.36 -5.07 -14.82
N LYS A 24 23.16 -4.39 -13.99
CA LYS A 24 24.54 -4.80 -13.68
C LYS A 24 25.13 -3.93 -12.59
N TRP A 25 25.14 -4.44 -11.36
CA TRP A 25 26.10 -3.98 -10.36
C TRP A 25 27.35 -4.83 -10.56
N SER A 26 28.35 -4.30 -11.25
CA SER A 26 29.68 -4.88 -11.31
C SER A 26 30.57 -4.16 -10.32
N GLY A 27 30.86 -4.82 -9.21
CA GLY A 27 31.99 -4.44 -8.35
C GLY A 27 33.31 -4.87 -8.98
N SER A 28 34.35 -4.07 -8.74
CA SER A 28 35.77 -4.41 -8.51
C SER A 28 36.53 -3.08 -8.58
N ASP A 29 37.04 -2.56 -7.47
CA ASP A 29 38.27 -2.93 -6.75
C ASP A 29 39.44 -2.03 -7.16
N SER A 30 40.18 -1.57 -6.14
CA SER A 30 41.51 -0.95 -6.18
C SER A 30 41.74 0.29 -7.06
N ASP A 31 41.91 1.45 -6.42
CA ASP A 31 43.11 2.25 -6.68
C ASP A 31 43.55 2.98 -5.39
N MET A 32 44.27 2.23 -4.55
CA MET A 32 45.16 2.77 -3.52
C MET A 32 46.34 3.40 -4.25
N ARG A 33 46.42 4.73 -4.30
CA ARG A 33 47.64 5.40 -4.78
C ARG A 33 48.57 5.70 -3.61
N GLU A 34 49.41 4.70 -3.35
CA GLU A 34 50.69 4.74 -2.62
C GLU A 34 51.59 5.91 -3.07
N PRO A 35 52.23 6.65 -2.17
CA PRO A 35 53.33 7.55 -2.49
C PRO A 35 54.66 6.78 -2.53
N GLY A 36 54.98 6.23 -3.70
CA GLY A 36 56.27 5.60 -3.98
C GLY A 36 57.40 6.62 -4.14
N ALA A 37 58.44 6.43 -3.34
CA ALA A 37 59.68 7.18 -3.30
C ALA A 37 60.34 7.39 -4.68
N LEU A 38 60.85 8.59 -4.93
CA LEU A 38 61.89 8.82 -5.93
C LEU A 38 63.21 9.14 -5.24
N GLU A 39 64.15 8.28 -5.58
CA GLU A 39 65.55 8.18 -5.21
C GLU A 39 66.33 9.48 -4.97
N LEU A 40 67.17 9.38 -3.93
CA LEU A 40 68.36 10.15 -3.68
C LEU A 40 69.39 9.98 -4.81
N GLN A 41 69.73 11.03 -5.54
CA GLN A 41 71.13 11.37 -5.84
C GLN A 41 71.25 12.74 -6.52
N MET A 42 71.93 13.69 -5.87
CA MET A 42 73.31 14.08 -6.20
C MET A 42 73.69 15.32 -5.39
N ASP A 43 74.87 15.25 -4.76
CA ASP A 43 75.50 16.31 -3.97
C ASP A 43 75.58 17.65 -4.69
N GLY A 44 75.38 18.74 -3.94
CA GLY A 44 75.74 20.07 -4.41
C GLY A 44 75.07 21.26 -3.72
N THR A 45 75.37 21.46 -2.43
CA THR A 45 75.48 22.80 -1.82
C THR A 45 74.22 23.68 -1.73
N GLY A 46 73.65 23.75 -0.52
CA GLY A 46 73.26 25.03 0.07
C GLY A 46 71.81 25.51 -0.09
N THR A 47 71.20 25.76 1.07
CA THR A 47 70.19 26.78 1.39
C THR A 47 68.69 26.38 1.39
N SER A 48 68.21 26.26 2.64
CA SER A 48 66.99 26.88 3.18
C SER A 48 65.65 26.60 2.50
N GLY A 49 64.78 25.89 3.25
CA GLY A 49 63.34 25.96 3.05
C GLY A 49 62.86 27.41 3.16
N VAL A 50 62.35 27.94 2.06
CA VAL A 50 61.58 29.19 2.01
C VAL A 50 60.50 29.00 0.94
N CYS A 51 59.28 28.69 1.36
CA CYS A 51 58.11 28.86 0.52
C CYS A 51 57.76 30.36 0.50
N THR A 52 58.34 31.12 -0.41
CA THR A 52 57.85 32.44 -0.79
C THR A 52 56.51 32.31 -1.50
N LEU A 53 55.41 32.34 -0.74
CA LEU A 53 54.12 32.72 -1.28
C LEU A 53 54.01 34.24 -1.17
N SER A 54 54.44 34.94 -2.22
CA SER A 54 54.13 36.34 -2.43
C SER A 54 52.63 36.51 -2.62
N ARG A 55 51.94 37.12 -1.64
CA ARG A 55 50.62 37.68 -1.88
C ARG A 55 50.42 38.96 -1.08
N SER A 56 50.71 40.09 -1.72
CA SER A 56 50.15 41.38 -1.34
C SER A 56 48.65 41.35 -1.63
N VAL A 57 47.85 40.88 -0.68
CA VAL A 57 46.41 41.16 -0.64
C VAL A 57 46.09 41.88 0.65
N SER A 58 45.35 42.97 0.48
CA SER A 58 44.84 43.88 1.48
C SER A 58 44.36 43.18 2.76
N HIS A 59 44.70 43.77 3.90
CA HIS A 59 44.30 43.36 5.25
C HIS A 59 42.78 43.05 5.39
N ASP A 60 41.93 43.68 4.58
CA ASP A 60 40.48 43.40 4.49
C ASP A 60 40.12 42.00 3.94
N SER A 61 40.90 41.43 3.03
CA SER A 61 40.58 40.14 2.41
C SER A 61 40.76 38.97 3.37
N GLN A 62 41.72 39.06 4.29
CA GLN A 62 41.97 38.02 5.30
C GLN A 62 40.93 38.08 6.43
N GLN A 63 40.40 39.27 6.71
CA GLN A 63 39.41 39.48 7.76
C GLN A 63 38.02 38.93 7.34
N ASN A 64 37.70 38.97 6.05
CA ASN A 64 36.45 38.43 5.49
C ASN A 64 36.48 36.92 5.21
N THR A 65 37.65 36.29 5.06
CA THR A 65 37.76 34.83 4.85
C THR A 65 37.48 34.02 6.11
N CYS A 66 37.89 34.51 7.28
CA CYS A 66 37.65 33.85 8.57
C CYS A 66 36.15 33.62 8.91
N PRO A 67 35.24 34.62 8.79
CA PRO A 67 33.83 34.40 9.08
C PRO A 67 33.13 33.49 8.06
N LEU A 68 33.54 33.50 6.79
CA LEU A 68 33.00 32.59 5.78
C LEU A 68 33.41 31.13 6.05
N ILE A 69 34.65 30.90 6.47
CA ILE A 69 35.13 29.56 6.88
C ILE A 69 34.31 29.04 8.08
N LEU A 70 34.03 29.90 9.07
CA LEU A 70 33.18 29.54 10.21
C LEU A 70 31.73 29.21 9.79
N GLN A 71 31.15 29.97 8.86
CA GLN A 71 29.81 29.69 8.32
C GLN A 71 29.77 28.38 7.53
N LEU A 72 30.77 28.11 6.70
CA LEU A 72 30.92 26.83 5.98
C LEU A 72 31.06 25.66 6.96
N GLY A 73 31.85 25.82 8.03
CA GLY A 73 31.97 24.82 9.09
C GLY A 73 30.64 24.52 9.78
N ARG A 74 29.87 25.58 10.09
CA ARG A 74 28.52 25.45 10.66
C ARG A 74 27.56 24.74 9.73
N LEU A 75 27.51 25.14 8.45
CA LEU A 75 26.64 24.51 7.46
C LEU A 75 27.02 23.04 7.25
N ARG A 76 28.30 22.72 7.16
CA ARG A 76 28.78 21.32 7.05
C ARG A 76 28.37 20.49 8.26
N ALA A 77 28.49 21.03 9.47
CA ALA A 77 28.06 20.36 10.68
C ALA A 77 26.54 20.13 10.69
N GLU A 78 25.76 21.13 10.27
CA GLU A 78 24.31 21.03 10.15
C GLU A 78 23.89 19.99 9.10
N THR A 79 24.52 19.99 7.91
CA THR A 79 24.28 18.99 6.87
C THR A 79 24.58 17.58 7.36
N ASN A 80 25.70 17.39 8.07
CA ASN A 80 26.04 16.09 8.66
C ASN A 80 25.00 15.67 9.71
N ARG A 81 24.60 16.56 10.61
CA ARG A 81 23.55 16.27 11.61
C ARG A 81 22.24 15.87 10.95
N LEU A 82 21.81 16.62 9.92
CA LEU A 82 20.58 16.31 9.18
C LEU A 82 20.67 14.98 8.43
N LEU A 83 21.86 14.63 7.90
CA LEU A 83 22.08 13.34 7.26
C LEU A 83 21.97 12.20 8.28
N GLU A 84 22.58 12.36 9.46
CA GLU A 84 22.45 11.40 10.57
C GLU A 84 20.98 11.24 10.96
N ASP A 85 20.26 12.34 11.21
CA ASP A 85 18.82 12.33 11.53
C ASP A 85 18.00 11.60 10.46
N LEU A 86 18.28 11.85 9.17
CA LEU A 86 17.59 11.19 8.06
C LEU A 86 17.84 9.68 8.06
N THR A 87 19.10 9.26 8.21
CA THR A 87 19.46 7.84 8.25
C THR A 87 18.89 7.12 9.48
N GLU A 88 18.79 7.82 10.61
CA GLU A 88 18.11 7.31 11.81
C GLU A 88 16.62 7.09 11.53
N LYS A 89 15.94 8.06 10.94
CA LYS A 89 14.51 7.92 10.58
C LYS A 89 14.25 6.86 9.52
N GLU A 90 15.13 6.71 8.54
CA GLU A 90 15.05 5.63 7.56
C GLU A 90 15.12 4.26 8.26
N ARG A 91 16.08 4.08 9.17
CA ARG A 91 16.24 2.85 9.94
C ARG A 91 15.02 2.56 10.84
N GLU A 92 14.51 3.56 11.55
CA GLU A 92 13.30 3.43 12.38
C GLU A 92 12.08 3.01 11.54
N PHE A 93 11.89 3.63 10.36
CA PHE A 93 10.78 3.30 9.47
C PHE A 93 10.91 1.88 8.91
N GLN A 94 12.10 1.49 8.46
CA GLN A 94 12.38 0.14 7.99
C GLN A 94 12.11 -0.91 9.08
N GLN A 95 12.52 -0.62 10.32
CA GLN A 95 12.27 -1.50 11.47
C GLN A 95 10.77 -1.64 11.76
N LEU A 96 10.03 -0.52 11.78
CA LEU A 96 8.59 -0.52 12.02
C LEU A 96 7.84 -1.28 10.92
N LEU A 97 8.23 -1.11 9.65
CA LEU A 97 7.65 -1.83 8.53
C LEU A 97 7.87 -3.34 8.68
N LEU A 98 9.10 -3.76 8.98
CA LEU A 98 9.44 -5.17 9.18
C LEU A 98 8.63 -5.76 10.34
N GLN A 99 8.55 -5.05 11.47
CA GLN A 99 7.77 -5.47 12.63
C GLN A 99 6.28 -5.61 12.28
N THR A 100 5.73 -4.66 11.53
CA THR A 100 4.32 -4.69 11.10
C THR A 100 4.05 -5.87 10.19
N LEU A 101 4.92 -6.14 9.22
CA LEU A 101 4.80 -7.30 8.33
C LEU A 101 4.88 -8.62 9.10
N GLN A 102 5.81 -8.73 10.05
CA GLN A 102 5.93 -9.91 10.91
C GLN A 102 4.66 -10.12 11.76
N GLN A 103 4.14 -9.05 12.37
CA GLN A 103 2.90 -9.10 13.13
C GLN A 103 1.72 -9.54 12.24
N LYS A 104 1.57 -8.94 11.06
CA LYS A 104 0.48 -9.29 10.14
C LYS A 104 0.59 -10.74 9.65
N ASN A 105 1.79 -11.25 9.40
CA ASN A 105 2.01 -12.64 9.02
C ASN A 105 1.65 -13.58 10.18
N HIS A 106 2.06 -13.26 11.41
CA HIS A 106 1.69 -14.02 12.60
C HIS A 106 0.16 -14.06 12.78
N ASP A 107 -0.50 -12.92 12.62
CA ASP A 107 -1.97 -12.84 12.70
C ASP A 107 -2.62 -13.72 11.62
N ILE A 108 -2.14 -13.65 10.37
CA ILE A 108 -2.65 -14.49 9.27
C ILE A 108 -2.46 -15.97 9.58
N GLU A 109 -1.29 -16.37 10.09
CA GLU A 109 -1.02 -17.75 10.48
C GLU A 109 -1.92 -18.22 11.63
N SER A 110 -2.15 -17.35 12.63
CA SER A 110 -3.08 -17.62 13.74
C SER A 110 -4.51 -17.82 13.23
N LEU A 111 -4.98 -16.92 12.36
CA LEU A 111 -6.29 -17.02 11.72
C LEU A 111 -6.41 -18.29 10.87
N ARG A 112 -5.38 -18.65 10.09
CA ARG A 112 -5.34 -19.90 9.30
C ARG A 112 -5.35 -21.14 10.18
N LYS A 113 -4.65 -21.13 11.31
CA LYS A 113 -4.69 -22.25 12.28
C LYS A 113 -6.08 -22.38 12.90
N ARG A 114 -6.69 -21.26 13.29
CA ARG A 114 -8.05 -21.24 13.83
C ARG A 114 -9.08 -21.72 12.79
N SER A 115 -8.99 -21.26 11.55
CA SER A 115 -9.89 -21.70 10.48
C SER A 115 -9.71 -23.18 10.17
N LYS A 116 -8.47 -23.70 10.10
CA LYS A 116 -8.20 -25.13 9.91
C LYS A 116 -8.72 -25.98 11.08
N SER A 117 -8.56 -25.54 12.32
CA SER A 117 -9.17 -26.23 13.46
C SER A 117 -10.70 -26.23 13.37
N THR A 118 -11.32 -25.11 12.96
CA THR A 118 -12.77 -25.04 12.70
C THR A 118 -13.20 -25.94 11.54
N GLU A 119 -12.39 -26.07 10.49
CA GLU A 119 -12.62 -27.02 9.40
C GLU A 119 -12.52 -28.47 9.87
N VAL A 120 -11.65 -28.83 10.81
CA VAL A 120 -11.63 -30.19 11.38
C VAL A 120 -12.90 -30.49 12.19
N PHE A 121 -13.47 -29.48 12.89
CA PHE A 121 -14.79 -29.62 13.51
C PHE A 121 -15.94 -29.62 12.49
N SER A 122 -15.75 -28.99 11.33
CA SER A 122 -16.70 -29.06 10.21
C SER A 122 -16.61 -30.41 9.49
N ASP A 123 -15.42 -30.98 9.32
CA ASP A 123 -15.16 -32.23 8.60
C ASP A 123 -15.61 -33.44 9.44
N ALA A 124 -15.36 -33.42 10.76
CA ALA A 124 -15.92 -34.39 11.69
C ALA A 124 -17.46 -34.26 11.87
N LEU A 125 -18.04 -33.11 11.55
CA LEU A 125 -19.50 -32.93 11.45
C LEU A 125 -20.04 -33.27 10.04
N CYS A 126 -19.18 -33.33 9.03
CA CYS A 126 -19.53 -33.65 7.65
C CYS A 126 -19.62 -35.15 7.36
N GLU A 127 -19.08 -36.03 8.22
CA GLU A 127 -19.29 -37.49 8.07
C GLU A 127 -20.77 -37.90 8.33
N PHE A 128 -21.60 -36.98 8.85
CA PHE A 128 -23.06 -37.16 8.98
C PHE A 128 -23.91 -36.23 8.10
N HIS A 129 -23.29 -35.39 7.25
CA HIS A 129 -24.03 -34.44 6.42
C HIS A 129 -23.60 -34.50 4.95
N THR A 130 -23.97 -35.59 4.29
CA THR A 130 -24.52 -35.42 2.94
C THR A 130 -25.79 -34.55 3.07
N THR A 131 -25.86 -33.43 2.34
CA THR A 131 -27.03 -32.53 2.12
C THR A 131 -27.38 -31.47 3.20
N PRO A 132 -26.70 -30.30 3.22
CA PRO A 132 -27.41 -29.05 3.59
C PRO A 132 -27.15 -27.83 2.69
N VAL A 133 -26.11 -27.82 1.84
CA VAL A 133 -25.76 -26.65 1.01
C VAL A 133 -26.79 -26.40 -0.09
N ASP A 134 -27.33 -27.48 -0.67
CA ASP A 134 -28.38 -27.40 -1.70
C ASP A 134 -29.70 -26.86 -1.10
N SER A 135 -30.05 -27.31 0.12
CA SER A 135 -31.32 -26.96 0.76
C SER A 135 -31.45 -25.46 1.09
N LYS A 136 -30.37 -24.79 1.53
CA LYS A 136 -30.41 -23.35 1.82
C LYS A 136 -30.44 -22.50 0.54
N ALA A 137 -29.72 -22.93 -0.49
CA ALA A 137 -29.76 -22.27 -1.80
C ALA A 137 -31.13 -22.46 -2.48
N GLU A 138 -31.75 -23.63 -2.30
CA GLU A 138 -33.09 -23.96 -2.79
C GLU A 138 -34.15 -23.09 -2.10
N GLU A 139 -34.09 -22.93 -0.77
CA GLU A 139 -35.02 -22.07 -0.02
C GLU A 139 -34.96 -20.60 -0.50
N LEU A 140 -33.74 -20.07 -0.68
CA LEU A 140 -33.53 -18.74 -1.23
C LEU A 140 -34.10 -18.61 -2.65
N THR A 141 -33.80 -19.58 -3.52
CA THR A 141 -34.26 -19.59 -4.92
C THR A 141 -35.78 -19.65 -4.99
N GLN A 142 -36.42 -20.44 -4.11
CA GLN A 142 -37.87 -20.56 -4.03
C GLN A 142 -38.52 -19.25 -3.56
N TRP A 143 -37.96 -18.58 -2.55
CA TRP A 143 -38.48 -17.30 -2.06
C TRP A 143 -38.33 -16.19 -3.10
N LEU A 144 -37.19 -16.12 -3.79
CA LEU A 144 -36.97 -15.15 -4.87
C LEU A 144 -37.91 -15.40 -6.06
N SER A 145 -38.15 -16.67 -6.39
CA SER A 145 -39.11 -17.07 -7.43
C SER A 145 -40.54 -16.63 -7.07
N THR A 146 -40.92 -16.76 -5.79
CA THR A 146 -42.22 -16.28 -5.27
C THR A 146 -42.36 -14.77 -5.36
N THR A 147 -41.24 -14.05 -5.19
CA THR A 147 -41.16 -12.58 -5.31
C THR A 147 -41.20 -12.11 -6.77
N GLN A 148 -41.33 -13.03 -7.74
CA GLN A 148 -41.35 -12.74 -9.18
C GLN A 148 -40.11 -11.92 -9.62
N VAL A 149 -38.96 -12.30 -9.10
CA VAL A 149 -37.65 -11.80 -9.54
C VAL A 149 -37.21 -12.63 -10.75
N ASP A 150 -36.58 -11.99 -11.74
CA ASP A 150 -36.11 -12.71 -12.94
C ASP A 150 -34.93 -13.62 -12.63
N GLN A 151 -34.81 -14.73 -13.37
CA GLN A 151 -33.76 -15.73 -13.16
C GLN A 151 -32.35 -15.13 -13.14
N GLN A 152 -32.07 -14.14 -14.01
CA GLN A 152 -30.78 -13.47 -14.06
C GLN A 152 -30.44 -12.77 -12.73
N THR A 153 -31.42 -12.20 -12.04
CA THR A 153 -31.23 -11.57 -10.74
C THR A 153 -31.07 -12.62 -9.64
N ILE A 154 -31.83 -13.72 -9.72
CA ILE A 154 -31.68 -14.86 -8.80
C ILE A 154 -30.25 -15.42 -8.88
N ASP A 155 -29.77 -15.70 -10.08
CA ASP A 155 -28.43 -16.23 -10.32
C ASP A 155 -27.35 -15.29 -9.76
N LYS A 156 -27.53 -13.98 -9.93
CA LYS A 156 -26.62 -12.98 -9.34
C LYS A 156 -26.63 -13.04 -7.83
N ILE A 157 -27.79 -13.05 -7.19
CA ILE A 157 -27.90 -13.09 -5.73
C ILE A 157 -27.25 -14.37 -5.16
N VAL A 158 -27.55 -15.53 -5.76
CA VAL A 158 -26.97 -16.82 -5.37
C VAL A 158 -25.46 -16.85 -5.61
N SER A 159 -24.98 -16.34 -6.75
CA SER A 159 -23.55 -16.27 -7.07
C SER A 159 -22.77 -15.33 -6.13
N ASN A 160 -23.44 -14.30 -5.59
CA ASN A 160 -22.86 -13.41 -4.59
C ASN A 160 -22.90 -14.01 -3.16
N GLY A 161 -23.41 -15.24 -3.00
CA GLY A 161 -23.40 -15.96 -1.73
C GLY A 161 -24.37 -15.41 -0.69
N TYR A 162 -25.38 -14.64 -1.11
CA TYR A 162 -26.44 -14.21 -0.20
C TYR A 162 -27.24 -15.44 0.26
N THR A 163 -27.62 -15.45 1.53
CA THR A 163 -28.62 -16.38 2.07
C THR A 163 -29.99 -15.69 2.19
N LEU A 164 -31.05 -16.47 2.37
CA LEU A 164 -32.39 -15.92 2.61
C LEU A 164 -32.40 -15.05 3.88
N HIS A 165 -31.66 -15.46 4.91
CA HIS A 165 -31.52 -14.70 6.15
C HIS A 165 -30.90 -13.32 5.89
N ASP A 166 -29.78 -13.27 5.16
CA ASP A 166 -29.08 -12.02 4.85
C ASP A 166 -29.99 -11.04 4.10
N LEU A 167 -30.78 -11.54 3.14
CA LEU A 167 -31.74 -10.72 2.39
C LEU A 167 -32.87 -10.19 3.27
N LEU A 168 -33.40 -11.00 4.18
CA LEU A 168 -34.57 -10.61 4.96
C LEU A 168 -34.19 -9.72 6.15
N ILE A 169 -33.01 -9.90 6.74
CA ILE A 169 -32.62 -9.23 7.98
C ILE A 169 -31.59 -8.12 7.75
N ASP A 170 -30.51 -8.41 7.04
CA ASP A 170 -29.32 -7.56 7.07
C ASP A 170 -29.18 -6.65 5.83
N VAL A 171 -29.73 -7.05 4.69
CA VAL A 171 -29.46 -6.36 3.42
C VAL A 171 -30.00 -4.92 3.42
N THR A 172 -29.21 -4.01 2.88
CA THR A 172 -29.57 -2.62 2.65
C THR A 172 -29.87 -2.37 1.16
N ARG A 173 -30.44 -1.21 0.86
CA ARG A 173 -30.66 -0.80 -0.54
C ARG A 173 -29.36 -0.68 -1.33
N ASP A 174 -28.27 -0.31 -0.67
CA ASP A 174 -26.99 -0.11 -1.34
C ASP A 174 -26.31 -1.45 -1.65
N ASP A 175 -26.43 -2.45 -0.78
CA ASP A 175 -25.94 -3.81 -1.04
C ASP A 175 -26.54 -4.38 -2.33
N LEU A 176 -27.86 -4.25 -2.49
CA LEU A 176 -28.52 -4.69 -3.71
C LEU A 176 -28.04 -3.92 -4.96
N LYS A 177 -27.62 -2.65 -4.82
CA LYS A 177 -27.06 -1.88 -5.96
C LYS A 177 -25.70 -2.42 -6.35
N TYR A 178 -24.88 -2.82 -5.38
CA TYR A 178 -23.59 -3.45 -5.64
C TYR A 178 -23.73 -4.80 -6.35
N VAL A 179 -24.82 -5.54 -6.12
CA VAL A 179 -25.17 -6.76 -6.89
C VAL A 179 -25.54 -6.45 -8.37
N GLN A 180 -25.64 -5.17 -8.74
CA GLN A 180 -25.97 -4.71 -10.09
C GLN A 180 -27.30 -5.29 -10.61
N ILE A 181 -28.31 -5.30 -9.74
CA ILE A 181 -29.67 -5.70 -10.09
C ILE A 181 -30.35 -4.57 -10.89
N ARG A 182 -31.14 -4.93 -11.91
CA ARG A 182 -31.92 -3.94 -12.68
C ARG A 182 -32.86 -3.17 -11.75
N GLY A 183 -32.99 -1.85 -11.97
CA GLY A 183 -33.79 -0.98 -11.10
C GLY A 183 -35.22 -1.44 -10.84
N GLY A 184 -35.91 -2.01 -11.83
CA GLY A 184 -37.26 -2.57 -11.63
C GLY A 184 -37.29 -3.81 -10.72
N MET A 185 -36.30 -4.68 -10.83
CA MET A 185 -36.17 -5.90 -10.02
C MET A 185 -35.72 -5.57 -8.60
N MET A 186 -34.81 -4.61 -8.47
CA MET A 186 -34.42 -3.99 -7.21
C MET A 186 -35.64 -3.50 -6.42
N CYS A 187 -36.51 -2.73 -7.07
CA CYS A 187 -37.71 -2.19 -6.41
C CYS A 187 -38.65 -3.29 -5.92
N ARG A 188 -38.84 -4.35 -6.72
CA ARG A 188 -39.68 -5.51 -6.36
C ARG A 188 -39.09 -6.27 -5.18
N LEU A 189 -37.81 -6.60 -5.25
CA LEU A 189 -37.10 -7.31 -4.20
C LEU A 189 -37.09 -6.50 -2.89
N TRP A 190 -36.76 -5.21 -2.96
CA TRP A 190 -36.77 -4.33 -1.79
C TRP A 190 -38.17 -4.18 -1.18
N ALA A 191 -39.23 -4.14 -2.00
CA ALA A 191 -40.60 -4.10 -1.51
C ALA A 191 -40.97 -5.38 -0.74
N ALA A 192 -40.58 -6.56 -1.24
CA ALA A 192 -40.82 -7.83 -0.56
C ALA A 192 -40.03 -7.94 0.76
N ILE A 193 -38.75 -7.54 0.77
CA ILE A 193 -37.93 -7.49 1.99
C ILE A 193 -38.54 -6.53 3.01
N SER A 194 -38.93 -5.33 2.57
CA SER A 194 -39.53 -4.32 3.45
C SER A 194 -40.87 -4.78 4.02
N ALA A 195 -41.68 -5.50 3.23
CA ALA A 195 -42.94 -6.08 3.71
C ALA A 195 -42.68 -7.17 4.77
N HIS A 196 -41.69 -8.03 4.54
CA HIS A 196 -41.30 -9.07 5.49
C HIS A 196 -40.83 -8.48 6.83
N ARG A 197 -39.97 -7.46 6.80
CA ARG A 197 -39.47 -6.78 8.02
C ARG A 197 -40.58 -6.11 8.82
N LYS A 198 -41.58 -5.52 8.14
CA LYS A 198 -42.75 -4.94 8.82
C LYS A 198 -43.57 -6.01 9.53
N LEU A 199 -43.76 -7.16 8.89
CA LEU A 199 -44.56 -8.26 9.42
C LEU A 199 -43.88 -8.96 10.61
N GLU A 200 -42.55 -9.06 10.61
CA GLU A 200 -41.78 -9.59 11.74
C GLU A 200 -41.65 -8.59 12.91
N GLY A 201 -41.73 -7.28 12.65
CA GLY A 201 -41.73 -6.26 13.71
C GLY A 201 -43.08 -6.03 14.41
N GLU A 202 -44.15 -6.69 13.95
CA GLU A 202 -45.51 -6.59 14.50
C GLU A 202 -45.91 -7.82 15.36
N LYS A 203 -45.00 -8.78 15.53
CA LYS A 203 -45.13 -9.93 16.45
C LYS A 203 -44.44 -9.64 17.78
#